data_AF-A0A1F9Q5Y1-F1
#
_entry.id   AF-A0A1F9Q5Y1-F1
#
_cell.length_a   1.000
_cell.length_b   1.000
_cell.length_c   1.000
_cell.angle_alpha   90.00
_cell.angle_beta   90.00
_cell.angle_gamma   90.00
#
_symmetry.space_group_name_H-M   'P 1'
#
loop_
_entity.id
_entity.type
_entity.pdbx_description
1 polymer ?
#
loop_
_entity_poly.entity_id
_entity_poly.type
_entity_poly.pdbx_seq_one_letter_code
_entity_poly.pdbx_strand_id
1 'polypeptide(L)'
;MTNLSPSLRRAQACPLAPCLSALCLLFCLSTLGGCALTRPEPPTPELRRMAGQMLLVGFRGTGSEPGASSPDSPGPLPDNLPADLPDNLPILGQIAALNLGGVILFDRDVALKSPERNIQSPEQLLRLTSALQAAARAAGSPPLFIAVDQEGGRVQRLRTRHGFPETPPAAELCPGGGLSTPGSTLGSTPDPRPGFTPGSAPDVAPALAAGQAVGASLAAVGINLDFAPVADVNVNPQNPVMGALGRSFSADPQQVAACAGAFARGLQNQHVLTAAKHFPGHGSSTTDSHLGFTDVTATWTEAELLPFRELTRQDLADMVMTAHVFNARLDPKYPATLSRSVIDGILRKRLGFDGVVVTDDLQMRAVAAHYGLKESVRLIVQAGADVLLIGNNLDFDPDIAEKTLDALMALVAEGQVSPERIAESCARIRKLKTKLPAPPRIPAATPQTSKETACTSCS
;
A
#
# COMPACT_ATOMS: atom_id res chain seq x y z
N MET A 1 -60.59 45.52 47.00
CA MET A 1 -59.96 46.06 48.23
C MET A 1 -58.47 46.17 47.91
N THR A 2 -57.97 47.35 47.50
CA THR A 2 -57.32 48.38 48.37
C THR A 2 -56.02 47.84 48.99
N ASN A 3 -54.81 48.38 48.87
CA ASN A 3 -54.25 49.70 48.48
C ASN A 3 -52.75 49.52 48.07
N LEU A 4 -51.96 50.43 47.47
CA LEU A 4 -52.12 51.82 46.96
C LEU A 4 -50.99 52.15 45.93
N SER A 5 -50.90 53.41 45.48
CA SER A 5 -49.76 54.06 44.80
C SER A 5 -49.35 55.34 45.60
N PRO A 6 -48.64 56.40 45.12
CA PRO A 6 -47.74 56.62 43.97
C PRO A 6 -46.46 57.46 44.29
N SER A 7 -45.59 57.73 43.31
CA SER A 7 -45.01 59.06 42.96
C SER A 7 -43.93 58.89 41.88
N LEU A 8 -43.88 59.57 40.71
CA LEU A 8 -44.04 60.97 40.27
C LEU A 8 -42.93 61.95 40.71
N ARG A 9 -42.09 62.34 39.75
CA ARG A 9 -41.74 63.75 39.46
C ARG A 9 -41.33 63.93 37.99
N ARG A 10 -41.70 65.09 37.41
CA ARG A 10 -41.45 65.56 36.03
C ARG A 10 -40.43 66.70 36.02
N ALA A 11 -39.80 66.97 34.87
CA ALA A 11 -39.40 68.28 34.28
C ALA A 11 -38.15 68.09 33.38
N GLN A 12 -37.84 68.84 32.31
CA GLN A 12 -38.50 69.88 31.48
C GLN A 12 -37.69 69.94 30.15
N ALA A 13 -38.32 69.91 28.96
CA ALA A 13 -38.63 71.05 28.07
C ALA A 13 -37.57 71.38 26.96
N CYS A 14 -38.10 71.77 25.79
CA CYS A 14 -37.48 72.04 24.46
C CYS A 14 -36.82 73.46 24.37
N PRO A 15 -36.44 74.02 23.18
CA PRO A 15 -36.19 73.49 21.82
C PRO A 15 -34.90 74.04 21.11
N LEU A 16 -34.63 73.68 19.84
CA LEU A 16 -34.35 74.60 18.68
C LEU A 16 -33.78 73.87 17.43
N ALA A 17 -34.01 74.46 16.25
CA ALA A 17 -33.51 74.08 14.90
C ALA A 17 -33.13 75.40 14.14
N PRO A 18 -32.69 75.47 12.85
CA PRO A 18 -32.52 74.42 11.83
C PRO A 18 -31.25 74.54 10.91
N CYS A 19 -31.19 73.69 9.86
CA CYS A 19 -30.53 73.87 8.54
C CYS A 19 -29.03 74.22 8.42
N LEU A 20 -28.26 73.39 7.68
CA LEU A 20 -27.60 73.82 6.43
C LEU A 20 -27.01 72.68 5.55
N SER A 21 -27.18 72.86 4.24
CA SER A 21 -26.39 72.30 3.09
C SER A 21 -26.30 70.79 2.85
N ALA A 22 -26.85 70.37 1.71
CA ALA A 22 -26.59 69.09 1.06
C ALA A 22 -25.29 69.11 0.24
N LEU A 23 -24.49 68.05 0.33
CA LEU A 23 -23.67 67.50 -0.76
C LEU A 23 -23.20 66.07 -0.39
N CYS A 24 -22.88 65.24 -1.40
CA CYS A 24 -22.48 63.82 -1.34
C CYS A 24 -23.61 62.78 -1.46
N LEU A 25 -24.25 62.76 -2.64
CA LEU A 25 -25.12 61.67 -3.08
C LEU A 25 -24.52 61.08 -4.38
N LEU A 26 -23.39 60.36 -4.25
CA LEU A 26 -22.72 59.56 -5.29
C LEU A 26 -21.46 58.88 -4.70
N PHE A 27 -21.60 57.71 -4.07
CA PHE A 27 -20.60 56.61 -3.97
C PHE A 27 -21.12 55.52 -2.98
N CYS A 28 -22.08 54.70 -3.42
CA CYS A 28 -22.51 53.49 -2.70
C CYS A 28 -22.93 52.41 -3.71
N LEU A 29 -21.95 51.91 -4.45
CA LEU A 29 -22.14 50.89 -5.49
C LEU A 29 -20.88 50.01 -5.66
N SER A 30 -20.29 49.54 -4.55
CA SER A 30 -19.08 48.69 -4.60
C SER A 30 -18.77 47.87 -3.33
N THR A 31 -19.76 47.24 -2.68
CA THR A 31 -19.51 46.20 -1.63
C THR A 31 -20.49 45.02 -1.67
N LEU A 32 -21.05 44.69 -2.84
CA LEU A 32 -21.49 43.32 -3.12
C LEU A 32 -20.30 42.52 -3.64
N GLY A 33 -19.33 42.30 -2.74
CA GLY A 33 -18.26 41.33 -2.94
C GLY A 33 -18.86 39.93 -2.91
N GLY A 34 -19.39 39.47 -4.05
CA GLY A 34 -19.86 38.10 -4.18
C GLY A 34 -18.73 37.13 -3.86
N CYS A 35 -19.04 36.06 -3.14
CA CYS A 35 -18.17 34.88 -3.11
C CYS A 35 -18.11 34.29 -4.52
N ALA A 36 -17.27 34.86 -5.37
CA ALA A 36 -16.77 34.19 -6.55
C ALA A 36 -16.08 32.93 -6.03
N LEU A 37 -16.71 31.78 -6.25
CA LEU A 37 -16.09 30.47 -6.09
C LEU A 37 -14.91 30.45 -7.07
N THR A 38 -13.73 30.82 -6.57
CA THR A 38 -12.48 30.79 -7.33
C THR A 38 -12.29 29.37 -7.81
N ARG A 39 -12.33 29.18 -9.13
CA ARG A 39 -12.04 27.86 -9.71
C ARG A 39 -10.66 27.41 -9.23
N PRO A 40 -10.47 26.13 -8.88
CA PRO A 40 -9.16 25.60 -8.56
C PRO A 40 -8.16 25.94 -9.67
N GLU A 41 -6.95 26.34 -9.29
CA GLU A 41 -5.88 26.52 -10.27
C GLU A 41 -5.51 25.15 -10.88
N PRO A 42 -5.14 25.09 -12.17
CA PRO A 42 -4.74 23.85 -12.80
C PRO A 42 -3.50 23.26 -12.12
N PRO A 43 -3.38 21.92 -11.99
CA PRO A 43 -2.27 21.28 -11.30
C PRO A 43 -0.93 21.60 -12.00
N THR A 44 0.07 21.96 -11.20
CA THR A 44 1.41 22.29 -11.71
C THR A 44 2.19 21.03 -12.12
N PRO A 45 3.21 21.14 -12.98
CA PRO A 45 4.10 20.02 -13.30
C PRO A 45 4.80 19.43 -12.06
N GLU A 46 5.12 20.26 -11.07
CA GLU A 46 5.66 19.80 -9.79
C GLU A 46 4.64 18.96 -9.00
N LEU A 47 3.38 19.39 -8.94
CA LEU A 47 2.31 18.64 -8.28
C LEU A 47 2.05 17.30 -9.00
N ARG A 48 2.09 17.25 -10.34
CA ARG A 48 2.00 15.97 -11.09
C ARG A 48 3.17 15.04 -10.76
N ARG A 49 4.40 15.56 -10.66
CA ARG A 49 5.57 14.77 -10.21
C ARG A 49 5.42 14.26 -8.77
N MET A 50 4.89 15.09 -7.87
CA MET A 50 4.60 14.68 -6.49
C MET A 50 3.57 13.55 -6.47
N ALA A 51 2.44 13.72 -7.16
CA ALA A 51 1.40 12.70 -7.27
C ALA A 51 1.91 11.38 -7.88
N GLY A 52 2.86 11.42 -8.82
CA GLY A 52 3.54 10.22 -9.32
C GLY A 52 4.17 9.35 -8.23
N GLN A 53 4.66 9.96 -7.13
CA GLN A 53 5.20 9.22 -5.99
C GLN A 53 4.14 8.45 -5.19
N MET A 54 2.84 8.73 -5.39
CA MET A 54 1.73 8.00 -4.79
C MET A 54 1.36 6.72 -5.57
N LEU A 55 1.95 6.46 -6.73
CA LEU A 55 1.65 5.28 -7.55
C LEU A 55 2.65 4.16 -7.30
N LEU A 56 2.14 2.93 -7.09
CA LEU A 56 2.92 1.71 -7.04
C LEU A 56 2.29 0.69 -7.99
N VAL A 57 2.98 0.39 -9.10
CA VAL A 57 2.36 -0.26 -10.28
C VAL A 57 3.12 -1.52 -10.70
N GLY A 58 2.38 -2.60 -10.97
CA GLY A 58 2.92 -3.83 -11.54
C GLY A 58 3.09 -3.76 -13.06
N PHE A 59 4.03 -4.54 -13.59
CA PHE A 59 4.36 -4.53 -15.02
C PHE A 59 4.73 -5.94 -15.52
N ARG A 60 4.91 -6.07 -16.84
CA ARG A 60 5.36 -7.31 -17.50
C ARG A 60 6.82 -7.21 -17.95
N GLY A 61 7.51 -8.34 -17.91
CA GLY A 61 8.87 -8.48 -18.42
C GLY A 61 9.88 -8.76 -17.30
N THR A 62 10.87 -9.56 -17.66
CA THR A 62 11.96 -10.03 -16.79
C THR A 62 13.26 -9.25 -17.03
N GLY A 63 13.34 -8.50 -18.13
CA GLY A 63 14.55 -7.77 -18.50
C GLY A 63 15.72 -8.69 -18.83
N SER A 64 15.50 -9.71 -19.66
CA SER A 64 16.54 -10.67 -20.10
C SER A 64 16.60 -10.88 -21.62
N GLU A 65 15.87 -10.08 -22.41
CA GLU A 65 15.77 -10.21 -23.88
C GLU A 65 16.44 -9.00 -24.60
N PRO A 66 17.68 -9.15 -25.10
CA PRO A 66 18.24 -8.27 -26.11
C PRO A 66 17.60 -8.61 -27.47
N GLY A 67 16.64 -7.81 -27.92
CA GLY A 67 16.08 -7.88 -29.27
C GLY A 67 14.57 -8.15 -29.37
N ALA A 68 13.86 -8.41 -28.27
CA ALA A 68 12.40 -8.49 -28.27
C ALA A 68 11.77 -7.08 -28.28
N SER A 69 11.58 -6.51 -29.47
CA SER A 69 10.84 -5.26 -29.62
C SER A 69 9.35 -5.46 -29.32
N SER A 70 8.86 -4.81 -28.25
CA SER A 70 7.43 -4.60 -28.06
C SER A 70 6.95 -3.51 -29.05
N PRO A 71 5.80 -3.67 -29.72
CA PRO A 71 5.26 -2.63 -30.61
C PRO A 71 4.85 -1.34 -29.87
N ASP A 72 4.70 -1.40 -28.53
CA ASP A 72 4.14 -0.32 -27.71
C ASP A 72 5.18 0.44 -26.87
N SER A 73 6.45 0.53 -27.32
CA SER A 73 7.53 1.20 -26.56
C SER A 73 7.37 2.73 -26.51
N PRO A 74 7.23 3.35 -25.32
CA PRO A 74 7.08 4.80 -25.18
C PRO A 74 8.45 5.51 -25.10
N GLY A 75 8.95 5.93 -26.27
CA GLY A 75 10.12 6.83 -26.38
C GLY A 75 11.50 6.17 -26.15
N PRO A 76 12.59 6.91 -26.43
CA PRO A 76 13.95 6.42 -26.18
C PRO A 76 14.26 6.35 -24.69
N LEU A 77 15.03 5.34 -24.30
CA LEU A 77 15.60 5.23 -22.95
C LEU A 77 16.61 6.37 -22.68
N PRO A 78 16.82 6.77 -21.41
CA PRO A 78 17.81 7.79 -21.07
C PRO A 78 19.25 7.28 -21.26
N ASP A 79 20.08 8.08 -21.94
CA ASP A 79 21.46 7.77 -22.40
C ASP A 79 22.48 7.34 -21.31
N ASN A 80 22.10 7.36 -20.03
CA ASN A 80 22.97 7.11 -18.87
C ASN A 80 22.65 5.80 -18.11
N LEU A 81 21.89 4.88 -18.72
CA LEU A 81 21.72 3.53 -18.18
C LEU A 81 23.02 2.71 -18.36
N PRO A 82 23.45 1.91 -17.36
CA PRO A 82 24.54 0.96 -17.53
C PRO A 82 24.31 0.03 -18.74
N ALA A 83 25.35 -0.21 -19.53
CA ALA A 83 25.25 -0.90 -20.83
C ALA A 83 24.80 -2.38 -20.77
N ASP A 84 24.75 -2.98 -19.57
CA ASP A 84 24.32 -4.37 -19.35
C ASP A 84 22.86 -4.46 -18.83
N LEU A 85 22.08 -3.38 -18.95
CA LEU A 85 20.68 -3.34 -18.54
C LEU A 85 19.72 -3.78 -19.67
N PRO A 86 18.50 -4.23 -19.33
CA PRO A 86 17.50 -4.59 -20.34
C PRO A 86 16.89 -3.37 -21.05
N ASP A 87 17.28 -3.18 -22.31
CA ASP A 87 16.86 -2.06 -23.15
C ASP A 87 15.36 -2.06 -23.58
N ASN A 88 14.59 -3.11 -23.23
CA ASN A 88 13.25 -3.36 -23.79
C ASN A 88 12.13 -3.44 -22.72
N LEU A 89 12.18 -2.65 -21.65
CA LEU A 89 11.16 -2.61 -20.59
C LEU A 89 10.37 -1.28 -20.56
N PRO A 90 9.10 -1.22 -21.03
CA PRO A 90 8.30 0.00 -21.05
C PRO A 90 8.16 0.72 -19.69
N ILE A 91 8.19 -0.05 -18.58
CA ILE A 91 8.13 0.51 -17.23
C ILE A 91 9.31 1.45 -16.92
N LEU A 92 10.48 1.28 -17.54
CA LEU A 92 11.64 2.16 -17.32
C LEU A 92 11.36 3.59 -17.84
N GLY A 93 10.70 3.71 -19.00
CA GLY A 93 10.22 4.99 -19.52
C GLY A 93 9.15 5.61 -18.62
N GLN A 94 8.19 4.82 -18.14
CA GLN A 94 7.14 5.30 -17.23
C GLN A 94 7.67 5.75 -15.86
N ILE A 95 8.68 5.07 -15.30
CA ILE A 95 9.37 5.50 -14.06
C ILE A 95 9.88 6.94 -14.20
N ALA A 96 10.53 7.25 -15.33
CA ALA A 96 11.05 8.58 -15.61
C ALA A 96 9.94 9.60 -15.92
N ALA A 97 9.05 9.29 -16.87
CA ALA A 97 8.03 10.21 -17.38
C ALA A 97 6.95 10.55 -16.34
N LEU A 98 6.56 9.59 -15.50
CA LEU A 98 5.50 9.75 -14.50
C LEU A 98 6.06 10.00 -13.09
N ASN A 99 7.38 9.94 -12.89
CA ASN A 99 8.06 10.05 -11.60
C ASN A 99 7.44 9.08 -10.57
N LEU A 100 7.39 7.79 -10.91
CA LEU A 100 6.67 6.76 -10.13
C LEU A 100 7.22 6.57 -8.71
N GLY A 101 6.32 6.25 -7.77
CA GLY A 101 6.65 5.96 -6.37
C GLY A 101 7.32 4.60 -6.17
N GLY A 102 6.83 3.59 -6.89
CA GLY A 102 7.37 2.24 -6.83
C GLY A 102 6.76 1.29 -7.86
N VAL A 103 7.17 0.04 -7.78
CA VAL A 103 6.67 -1.08 -8.60
C VAL A 103 6.43 -2.33 -7.74
N ILE A 104 5.49 -3.18 -8.13
CA ILE A 104 5.26 -4.50 -7.51
C ILE A 104 5.64 -5.61 -8.49
N LEU A 105 6.33 -6.64 -7.98
CA LEU A 105 6.83 -7.77 -8.77
C LEU A 105 6.01 -9.05 -8.52
N PHE A 106 5.80 -9.83 -9.58
CA PHE A 106 5.10 -11.11 -9.54
C PHE A 106 5.91 -12.23 -10.21
N ASP A 107 5.72 -13.47 -9.73
CA ASP A 107 6.26 -14.68 -10.34
C ASP A 107 5.44 -15.15 -11.55
N ARG A 108 4.12 -14.91 -11.52
CA ARG A 108 3.13 -15.41 -12.48
C ARG A 108 2.30 -14.28 -13.10
N ASP A 109 1.99 -14.39 -14.39
CA ASP A 109 0.99 -13.54 -15.05
C ASP A 109 -0.39 -14.21 -14.96
N VAL A 110 -1.34 -13.57 -14.28
CA VAL A 110 -2.68 -14.12 -14.06
C VAL A 110 -3.53 -13.97 -15.31
N ALA A 111 -3.53 -12.78 -15.94
CA ALA A 111 -4.29 -12.50 -17.16
C ALA A 111 -3.90 -13.43 -18.34
N LEU A 112 -2.60 -13.67 -18.59
CA LEU A 112 -2.14 -14.61 -19.62
C LEU A 112 -2.07 -16.07 -19.14
N LYS A 113 -2.28 -16.33 -17.84
CA LYS A 113 -2.07 -17.63 -17.17
C LYS A 113 -0.63 -18.17 -17.30
N SER A 114 0.32 -17.32 -17.69
CA SER A 114 1.74 -17.66 -17.87
C SER A 114 2.41 -17.97 -16.53
N PRO A 115 3.25 -19.02 -16.39
CA PRO A 115 3.98 -19.32 -15.17
C PRO A 115 5.09 -18.31 -14.85
N GLU A 116 5.32 -17.32 -15.71
CA GLU A 116 6.39 -16.32 -15.63
C GLU A 116 5.81 -14.90 -15.76
N ARG A 117 6.39 -13.94 -15.02
CA ARG A 117 6.13 -12.50 -15.20
C ARG A 117 7.35 -11.59 -14.99
N ASN A 118 7.87 -11.49 -13.77
CA ASN A 118 9.05 -10.66 -13.46
C ASN A 118 10.22 -11.45 -12.83
N ILE A 119 9.96 -12.63 -12.28
CA ILE A 119 10.90 -13.40 -11.45
C ILE A 119 11.19 -14.75 -12.11
N GLN A 120 12.44 -14.95 -12.53
CA GLN A 120 12.97 -16.21 -13.09
C GLN A 120 14.03 -16.83 -12.17
N SER A 121 15.07 -16.06 -11.81
CA SER A 121 16.20 -16.47 -10.94
C SER A 121 16.70 -15.30 -10.08
N PRO A 122 17.55 -15.54 -9.06
CA PRO A 122 18.11 -14.47 -8.23
C PRO A 122 18.98 -13.48 -9.03
N GLU A 123 19.77 -13.97 -9.98
CA GLU A 123 20.67 -13.16 -10.80
C GLU A 123 19.90 -12.31 -11.80
N GLN A 124 18.85 -12.86 -12.42
CA GLN A 124 17.95 -12.10 -13.29
C GLN A 124 17.21 -11.02 -12.50
N LEU A 125 16.66 -11.37 -11.33
CA LEU A 125 15.91 -10.45 -10.50
C LEU A 125 16.78 -9.29 -9.99
N LEU A 126 18.02 -9.56 -9.58
CA LEU A 126 19.00 -8.53 -9.21
C LEU A 126 19.31 -7.56 -10.36
N ARG A 127 19.44 -8.05 -11.61
CA ARG A 127 19.59 -7.16 -12.78
C ARG A 127 18.35 -6.30 -13.00
N LEU A 128 17.16 -6.89 -12.89
CA LEU A 128 15.89 -6.18 -13.06
C LEU A 128 15.68 -5.07 -12.02
N THR A 129 15.87 -5.35 -10.73
CA THR A 129 15.73 -4.34 -9.66
C THR A 129 16.79 -3.25 -9.74
N SER A 130 18.01 -3.60 -10.15
CA SER A 130 19.08 -2.64 -10.46
C SER A 130 18.69 -1.72 -11.62
N ALA A 131 18.09 -2.24 -12.69
CA ALA A 131 17.60 -1.46 -13.82
C ALA A 131 16.52 -0.45 -13.41
N LEU A 132 15.54 -0.90 -12.61
CA LEU A 132 14.45 -0.07 -12.10
C LEU A 132 14.98 1.10 -11.25
N GLN A 133 15.93 0.83 -10.33
CA GLN A 133 16.56 1.88 -9.51
C GLN A 133 17.49 2.80 -10.33
N ALA A 134 18.13 2.28 -11.38
CA ALA A 134 18.96 3.09 -12.29
C ALA A 134 18.09 4.07 -13.10
N ALA A 135 16.95 3.64 -13.64
CA ALA A 135 16.00 4.50 -14.35
C ALA A 135 15.47 5.63 -13.45
N ALA A 136 15.06 5.31 -12.21
CA ALA A 136 14.63 6.34 -11.24
C ALA A 136 15.74 7.35 -10.92
N ARG A 137 16.97 6.87 -10.72
CA ARG A 137 18.14 7.74 -10.47
C ARG A 137 18.46 8.64 -11.67
N ALA A 138 18.43 8.10 -12.89
CA ALA A 138 18.69 8.85 -14.12
C ALA A 138 17.65 9.96 -14.35
N ALA A 139 16.40 9.72 -13.94
CA ALA A 139 15.32 10.71 -13.98
C ALA A 139 15.36 11.75 -12.83
N GLY A 140 16.31 11.66 -11.90
CA GLY A 140 16.36 12.51 -10.70
C GLY A 140 15.20 12.24 -9.72
N SER A 141 14.58 11.07 -9.79
CA SER A 141 13.52 10.62 -8.88
C SER A 141 14.11 10.06 -7.57
N PRO A 142 13.37 10.12 -6.44
CA PRO A 142 13.72 9.36 -5.25
C PRO A 142 13.78 7.85 -5.55
N PRO A 143 14.55 7.04 -4.78
CA PRO A 143 14.59 5.59 -4.95
C PRO A 143 13.19 4.97 -4.97
N LEU A 144 12.99 3.96 -5.80
CA LEU A 144 11.70 3.27 -5.89
C LEU A 144 11.47 2.40 -4.65
N PHE A 145 10.21 2.30 -4.21
CA PHE A 145 9.77 1.09 -3.55
C PHE A 145 9.71 -0.03 -4.60
N ILE A 146 10.44 -1.11 -4.38
CA ILE A 146 10.32 -2.34 -5.14
C ILE A 146 9.68 -3.35 -4.21
N ALA A 147 8.42 -3.68 -4.51
CA ALA A 147 7.52 -4.42 -3.64
C ALA A 147 7.26 -5.85 -4.13
N VAL A 148 6.89 -6.73 -3.20
CA VAL A 148 6.47 -8.11 -3.45
C VAL A 148 5.49 -8.57 -2.36
N ASP A 149 4.79 -9.69 -2.57
CA ASP A 149 4.16 -10.45 -1.48
C ASP A 149 4.99 -11.71 -1.17
N GLN A 150 5.84 -11.67 -0.15
CA GLN A 150 6.66 -12.79 0.31
C GLN A 150 6.26 -13.24 1.74
N GLU A 151 4.95 -13.36 1.97
CA GLU A 151 4.36 -13.82 3.24
C GLU A 151 4.82 -15.24 3.65
N GLY A 152 5.03 -16.11 2.65
CA GLY A 152 5.35 -17.52 2.82
C GLY A 152 4.20 -18.47 2.48
N GLY A 153 4.48 -19.78 2.56
CA GLY A 153 3.52 -20.84 2.28
C GLY A 153 2.92 -20.76 0.87
N ARG A 154 1.64 -20.40 0.77
CA ARG A 154 0.95 -20.25 -0.53
C ARG A 154 1.20 -18.89 -1.21
N VAL A 155 1.46 -17.84 -0.43
CA VAL A 155 1.67 -16.46 -0.92
C VAL A 155 3.16 -16.11 -0.80
N GLN A 156 3.90 -16.62 -1.77
CA GLN A 156 5.30 -16.29 -2.03
C GLN A 156 5.48 -16.15 -3.54
N ARG A 157 6.36 -15.24 -3.95
CA ARG A 157 6.78 -15.03 -5.35
C ARG A 157 8.20 -15.56 -5.57
N LEU A 158 9.10 -15.30 -4.62
CA LEU A 158 10.40 -15.94 -4.54
C LEU A 158 10.17 -17.37 -4.05
N ARG A 159 10.36 -18.35 -4.93
CA ARG A 159 10.08 -19.78 -4.66
C ARG A 159 11.31 -20.63 -4.98
N THR A 160 11.34 -21.84 -4.43
CA THR A 160 12.37 -22.87 -4.71
C THR A 160 12.59 -23.16 -6.20
N ARG A 161 11.52 -23.20 -6.99
CA ARG A 161 11.61 -23.36 -8.46
C ARG A 161 12.33 -22.21 -9.20
N HIS A 162 12.51 -21.07 -8.52
CA HIS A 162 13.23 -19.88 -9.00
C HIS A 162 14.57 -19.70 -8.26
N GLY A 163 15.07 -20.72 -7.54
CA GLY A 163 16.36 -20.69 -6.85
C GLY A 163 16.36 -20.06 -5.45
N PHE A 164 15.20 -19.73 -4.88
CA PHE A 164 15.09 -19.11 -3.55
C PHE A 164 14.81 -20.14 -2.44
N PRO A 165 15.15 -19.85 -1.16
CA PRO A 165 14.76 -20.69 -0.03
C PRO A 165 13.23 -20.85 0.10
N GLU A 166 12.79 -21.97 0.67
CA GLU A 166 11.39 -22.14 1.05
C GLU A 166 11.04 -21.29 2.27
N THR A 167 9.88 -20.63 2.24
CA THR A 167 9.33 -19.87 3.37
C THR A 167 8.07 -20.59 3.89
N PRO A 168 8.02 -21.05 5.16
CA PRO A 168 6.84 -21.69 5.74
C PRO A 168 5.60 -20.78 5.76
N PRO A 169 4.37 -21.33 5.83
CA PRO A 169 3.17 -20.52 6.05
C PRO A 169 3.15 -19.89 7.45
N ALA A 170 2.58 -18.70 7.58
CA ALA A 170 2.50 -17.96 8.85
C ALA A 170 1.89 -18.77 10.01
N ALA A 171 0.90 -19.63 9.71
CA ALA A 171 0.27 -20.52 10.69
C ALA A 171 1.25 -21.53 11.35
N GLU A 172 2.38 -21.85 10.73
CA GLU A 172 3.43 -22.72 11.30
C GLU A 172 4.51 -21.93 12.07
N LEU A 173 4.56 -20.60 11.90
CA LEU A 173 5.58 -19.73 12.49
C LEU A 173 5.25 -19.24 13.91
N CYS A 174 4.10 -19.61 14.46
CA CYS A 174 3.60 -19.15 15.77
C CYS A 174 3.20 -20.33 16.70
N PRO A 175 4.12 -21.25 17.04
CA PRO A 175 3.82 -22.36 17.94
C PRO A 175 3.53 -21.85 19.37
N GLY A 176 2.56 -22.48 20.03
CA GLY A 176 2.11 -22.12 21.39
C GLY A 176 0.65 -21.66 21.45
N GLY A 177 0.08 -21.22 20.34
CA GLY A 177 -1.35 -21.02 20.16
C GLY A 177 -2.01 -22.24 19.56
N GLY A 178 -3.03 -22.80 20.21
CA GLY A 178 -3.72 -23.98 19.73
C GLY A 178 -4.46 -23.77 18.41
N LEU A 179 -3.79 -23.99 17.29
CA LEU A 179 -4.45 -24.36 16.05
C LEU A 179 -4.96 -25.80 16.20
N SER A 180 -6.27 -25.94 16.42
CA SER A 180 -6.95 -27.22 16.28
C SER A 180 -6.82 -27.66 14.82
N THR A 181 -6.06 -28.72 14.55
CA THR A 181 -5.85 -29.23 13.20
C THR A 181 -7.15 -29.80 12.62
N PRO A 182 -7.65 -29.30 11.47
CA PRO A 182 -8.83 -29.86 10.82
C PRO A 182 -8.41 -31.14 10.06
N GLY A 183 -8.40 -32.28 10.77
CA GLY A 183 -7.98 -33.55 10.14
C GLY A 183 -8.03 -34.83 11.01
N SER A 184 -8.44 -34.76 12.28
CA SER A 184 -8.59 -35.96 13.12
C SER A 184 -10.06 -36.42 13.16
N THR A 185 -10.39 -37.43 12.36
CA THR A 185 -11.67 -38.14 12.43
C THR A 185 -11.69 -39.15 13.58
N LEU A 186 -12.73 -39.07 14.43
CA LEU A 186 -13.34 -40.17 15.19
C LEU A 186 -12.41 -41.30 15.69
N GLY A 187 -11.95 -41.22 16.95
CA GLY A 187 -11.19 -42.32 17.56
C GLY A 187 -10.73 -42.10 19.01
N SER A 188 -11.66 -42.12 19.96
CA SER A 188 -11.47 -42.53 21.37
C SER A 188 -10.05 -42.52 21.99
N THR A 189 -9.65 -41.41 22.60
CA THR A 189 -9.09 -41.27 23.97
C THR A 189 -8.77 -39.79 24.24
N PRO A 190 -8.78 -39.32 25.50
CA PRO A 190 -8.26 -37.99 25.82
C PRO A 190 -6.72 -38.04 25.80
N ASP A 191 -6.13 -37.58 24.69
CA ASP A 191 -4.69 -37.42 24.48
C ASP A 191 -4.10 -36.39 25.48
N PRO A 192 -3.25 -36.79 26.44
CA PRO A 192 -2.74 -35.92 27.48
C PRO A 192 -1.48 -35.17 27.00
N ARG A 193 -1.61 -34.33 25.97
CA ARG A 193 -0.54 -33.39 25.60
C ARG A 193 -0.51 -32.19 26.55
N PRO A 194 0.58 -31.98 27.32
CA PRO A 194 0.73 -30.77 28.14
C PRO A 194 1.06 -29.59 27.23
N GLY A 195 0.45 -28.41 27.47
CA GLY A 195 0.84 -27.21 26.71
C GLY A 195 -0.04 -25.97 26.82
N PHE A 196 -1.32 -26.09 27.19
CA PHE A 196 -2.17 -24.90 27.35
C PHE A 196 -2.16 -24.38 28.81
N THR A 197 -1.20 -23.51 29.10
CA THR A 197 -1.21 -22.63 30.29
C THR A 197 -1.60 -21.22 29.88
N PRO A 198 -2.79 -20.72 30.25
CA PRO A 198 -3.12 -19.30 30.08
C PRO A 198 -2.06 -18.43 30.77
N GLY A 199 -1.36 -17.60 29.99
CA GLY A 199 -0.35 -16.65 30.50
C GLY A 199 1.11 -16.94 30.12
N SER A 200 1.42 -18.04 29.42
CA SER A 200 2.75 -18.19 28.78
C SER A 200 2.83 -17.31 27.52
N ALA A 201 3.93 -16.55 27.37
CA ALA A 201 4.17 -15.76 26.17
C ALA A 201 4.34 -16.67 24.92
N PRO A 202 3.87 -16.27 23.73
CA PRO A 202 4.02 -17.06 22.51
C PRO A 202 5.50 -17.22 22.12
N ASP A 203 5.86 -18.38 21.58
CA ASP A 203 7.20 -18.57 21.00
C ASP A 203 7.27 -17.90 19.63
N VAL A 204 7.87 -16.72 19.62
CA VAL A 204 8.05 -15.90 18.42
C VAL A 204 9.37 -16.17 17.68
N ALA A 205 10.22 -17.07 18.17
CA ALA A 205 11.52 -17.32 17.57
C ALA A 205 11.43 -17.85 16.12
N PRO A 206 10.49 -18.76 15.75
CA PRO A 206 10.33 -19.19 14.36
C PRO A 206 9.92 -18.04 13.43
N ALA A 207 8.98 -17.19 13.85
CA ALA A 207 8.55 -16.02 13.08
C ALA A 207 9.69 -15.02 12.86
N LEU A 208 10.52 -14.75 13.88
CA LEU A 208 11.70 -13.89 13.74
C LEU A 208 12.71 -14.47 12.74
N ALA A 209 13.04 -15.76 12.86
CA ALA A 209 13.99 -16.43 11.97
C ALA A 209 13.50 -16.47 10.52
N ALA A 210 12.21 -16.74 10.30
CA ALA A 210 11.60 -16.69 8.97
C ALA A 210 11.64 -15.28 8.37
N GLY A 211 11.28 -14.24 9.15
CA GLY A 211 11.37 -12.85 8.70
C GLY A 211 12.79 -12.42 8.33
N GLN A 212 13.80 -12.89 9.08
CA GLN A 212 15.22 -12.66 8.75
C GLN A 212 15.63 -13.36 7.46
N ALA A 213 15.23 -14.63 7.25
CA ALA A 213 15.57 -15.39 6.05
C ALA A 213 14.89 -14.83 4.78
N VAL A 214 13.63 -14.42 4.89
CA VAL A 214 12.90 -13.71 3.83
C VAL A 214 13.57 -12.37 3.54
N GLY A 215 13.80 -11.54 4.57
CA GLY A 215 14.41 -10.22 4.42
C GLY A 215 15.77 -10.29 3.73
N ALA A 216 16.62 -11.26 4.10
CA ALA A 216 17.91 -11.46 3.47
C ALA A 216 17.79 -11.86 1.99
N SER A 217 16.83 -12.73 1.67
CA SER A 217 16.55 -13.17 0.29
C SER A 217 16.06 -12.02 -0.60
N LEU A 218 15.21 -11.14 -0.05
CA LEU A 218 14.68 -9.95 -0.73
C LEU A 218 15.75 -8.88 -0.94
N ALA A 219 16.51 -8.54 0.12
CA ALA A 219 17.56 -7.54 0.07
C ALA A 219 18.69 -7.94 -0.91
N ALA A 220 19.05 -9.23 -0.97
CA ALA A 220 20.06 -9.75 -1.89
C ALA A 220 19.71 -9.52 -3.38
N VAL A 221 18.42 -9.43 -3.72
CA VAL A 221 17.93 -9.17 -5.08
C VAL A 221 17.36 -7.76 -5.25
N GLY A 222 17.58 -6.86 -4.30
CA GLY A 222 17.21 -5.44 -4.39
C GLY A 222 15.71 -5.13 -4.22
N ILE A 223 14.92 -6.09 -3.73
CA ILE A 223 13.57 -5.82 -3.23
C ILE A 223 13.69 -5.18 -1.85
N ASN A 224 12.96 -4.08 -1.62
CA ASN A 224 13.12 -3.23 -0.43
C ASN A 224 11.82 -2.95 0.33
N LEU A 225 10.70 -3.50 -0.14
CA LEU A 225 9.41 -3.50 0.52
C LEU A 225 8.79 -4.90 0.38
N ASP A 226 8.36 -5.48 1.48
CA ASP A 226 7.53 -6.69 1.47
C ASP A 226 6.14 -6.32 1.99
N PHE A 227 5.10 -6.78 1.29
CA PHE A 227 3.72 -6.68 1.76
C PHE A 227 3.44 -7.79 2.79
N ALA A 228 4.19 -7.73 3.88
CA ALA A 228 4.12 -8.60 5.04
C ALA A 228 4.51 -7.78 6.29
N PRO A 229 4.10 -8.20 7.51
CA PRO A 229 3.37 -9.41 7.85
C PRO A 229 1.85 -9.31 7.60
N VAL A 230 1.21 -10.47 7.45
CA VAL A 230 -0.24 -10.59 7.63
C VAL A 230 -0.56 -10.43 9.12
N ALA A 231 -1.35 -9.41 9.43
CA ALA A 231 -1.80 -9.02 10.77
C ALA A 231 -3.27 -9.39 11.02
N ASP A 232 -3.94 -10.04 10.06
CA ASP A 232 -5.30 -10.55 10.18
C ASP A 232 -5.41 -11.69 11.20
N VAL A 233 -6.48 -11.70 12.00
CA VAL A 233 -6.73 -12.72 13.03
C VAL A 233 -7.68 -13.79 12.49
N ASN A 234 -7.27 -15.06 12.49
CA ASN A 234 -8.05 -16.16 11.91
C ASN A 234 -9.26 -16.59 12.77
N VAL A 235 -10.19 -15.67 13.04
CA VAL A 235 -11.39 -15.94 13.85
C VAL A 235 -12.43 -16.81 13.12
N ASN A 236 -12.34 -16.93 11.80
CA ASN A 236 -13.11 -17.88 10.99
C ASN A 236 -12.16 -18.92 10.35
N PRO A 237 -12.03 -20.15 10.88
CA PRO A 237 -11.17 -21.18 10.29
C PRO A 237 -11.54 -21.59 8.86
N GLN A 238 -12.80 -21.40 8.47
CA GLN A 238 -13.31 -21.63 7.11
C GLN A 238 -13.09 -20.44 6.16
N ASN A 239 -12.41 -19.36 6.61
CA ASN A 239 -12.07 -18.22 5.78
C ASN A 239 -11.22 -18.69 4.56
N PRO A 240 -11.71 -18.49 3.32
CA PRO A 240 -11.05 -19.01 2.12
C PRO A 240 -9.75 -18.26 1.77
N VAL A 241 -9.56 -17.06 2.29
CA VAL A 241 -8.43 -16.16 1.99
C VAL A 241 -7.35 -16.21 3.07
N MET A 242 -7.70 -16.54 4.31
CA MET A 242 -6.79 -16.55 5.47
C MET A 242 -6.54 -17.95 6.02
N GLY A 243 -7.53 -18.50 6.74
CA GLY A 243 -7.41 -19.76 7.47
C GLY A 243 -7.11 -20.94 6.55
N ALA A 244 -7.87 -21.09 5.45
CA ALA A 244 -7.70 -22.18 4.49
C ALA A 244 -6.34 -22.17 3.76
N LEU A 245 -5.62 -21.05 3.78
CA LEU A 245 -4.33 -20.87 3.10
C LEU A 245 -3.13 -20.79 4.06
N GLY A 246 -3.36 -20.83 5.38
CA GLY A 246 -2.31 -20.75 6.40
C GLY A 246 -1.64 -19.38 6.51
N ARG A 247 -2.30 -18.31 6.03
CA ARG A 247 -1.71 -16.95 5.90
C ARG A 247 -1.74 -16.11 7.18
N SER A 248 -2.63 -16.44 8.12
CA SER A 248 -2.67 -15.81 9.44
C SER A 248 -1.89 -16.65 10.45
N PHE A 249 -1.17 -16.00 11.36
CA PHE A 249 -0.37 -16.65 12.40
C PHE A 249 -1.21 -17.39 13.45
N SER A 250 -2.42 -16.92 13.77
CA SER A 250 -3.25 -17.51 14.84
C SER A 250 -4.70 -17.00 14.79
N ALA A 251 -5.60 -17.70 15.50
CA ALA A 251 -6.93 -17.21 15.83
C ALA A 251 -6.95 -16.27 17.07
N ASP A 252 -5.83 -16.18 17.81
CA ASP A 252 -5.66 -15.30 18.96
C ASP A 252 -4.99 -13.97 18.54
N PRO A 253 -5.65 -12.81 18.70
CA PRO A 253 -5.08 -11.51 18.35
C PRO A 253 -3.74 -11.19 19.03
N GLN A 254 -3.52 -11.63 20.27
CA GLN A 254 -2.26 -11.37 20.99
C GLN A 254 -1.09 -12.10 20.35
N GLN A 255 -1.35 -13.31 19.84
CA GLN A 255 -0.34 -14.15 19.21
C GLN A 255 -0.06 -13.69 17.78
N VAL A 256 -1.10 -13.26 17.05
CA VAL A 256 -0.91 -12.57 15.77
C VAL A 256 -0.04 -11.32 15.97
N ALA A 257 -0.34 -10.47 16.97
CA ALA A 257 0.47 -9.29 17.27
C ALA A 257 1.94 -9.63 17.56
N ALA A 258 2.20 -10.65 18.37
CA ALA A 258 3.55 -11.07 18.74
C ALA A 258 4.34 -11.69 17.58
N CYS A 259 3.75 -12.66 16.88
CA CYS A 259 4.42 -13.39 15.80
C CYS A 259 4.55 -12.55 14.52
N ALA A 260 3.51 -11.79 14.13
CA ALA A 260 3.64 -10.82 13.04
C ALA A 260 4.70 -9.76 13.37
N GLY A 261 4.75 -9.30 14.62
CA GLY A 261 5.77 -8.33 15.07
C GLY A 261 7.19 -8.87 15.03
N ALA A 262 7.38 -10.13 15.36
CA ALA A 262 8.68 -10.80 15.23
C ALA A 262 9.10 -11.00 13.77
N PHE A 263 8.18 -11.40 12.89
CA PHE A 263 8.43 -11.49 11.44
C PHE A 263 8.78 -10.13 10.84
N ALA A 264 8.01 -9.09 11.16
CA ALA A 264 8.27 -7.70 10.75
C ALA A 264 9.66 -7.23 11.20
N ARG A 265 10.03 -7.49 12.46
CA ARG A 265 11.36 -7.18 13.00
C ARG A 265 12.46 -7.92 12.23
N GLY A 266 12.20 -9.17 11.81
CA GLY A 266 13.10 -9.94 10.95
C GLY A 266 13.37 -9.27 9.60
N LEU A 267 12.33 -8.79 8.92
CA LEU A 267 12.43 -8.03 7.66
C LEU A 267 13.20 -6.71 7.84
N GLN A 268 12.82 -5.92 8.85
CA GLN A 268 13.46 -4.62 9.14
C GLN A 268 14.94 -4.74 9.48
N ASN A 269 15.35 -5.82 10.17
CA ASN A 269 16.75 -6.14 10.44
C ASN A 269 17.58 -6.38 9.16
N GLN A 270 16.93 -6.62 8.02
CA GLN A 270 17.55 -6.78 6.69
C GLN A 270 17.31 -5.55 5.79
N HIS A 271 16.85 -4.43 6.37
CA HIS A 271 16.49 -3.19 5.68
C HIS A 271 15.37 -3.34 4.62
N VAL A 272 14.49 -4.33 4.80
CA VAL A 272 13.25 -4.48 4.01
C VAL A 272 12.10 -3.85 4.79
N LEU A 273 11.39 -2.92 4.17
CA LEU A 273 10.21 -2.26 4.75
C LEU A 273 9.03 -3.22 4.85
N THR A 274 8.19 -3.04 5.87
CA THR A 274 7.02 -3.88 6.14
C THR A 274 5.71 -3.21 5.75
N ALA A 275 4.68 -4.00 5.44
CA ALA A 275 3.30 -3.55 5.41
C ALA A 275 2.39 -4.49 6.20
N ALA A 276 1.89 -4.03 7.35
CA ALA A 276 0.90 -4.77 8.11
C ALA A 276 -0.43 -4.79 7.34
N LYS A 277 -0.96 -5.98 7.05
CA LYS A 277 -2.15 -6.15 6.20
C LYS A 277 -3.14 -7.19 6.74
N HIS A 278 -4.45 -7.08 6.50
CA HIS A 278 -5.16 -6.09 5.66
C HIS A 278 -6.15 -5.31 6.56
N PHE A 279 -5.85 -4.04 6.85
CA PHE A 279 -6.59 -3.22 7.81
C PHE A 279 -8.04 -2.96 7.35
N PRO A 280 -9.08 -3.10 8.20
CA PRO A 280 -9.07 -3.22 9.67
C PRO A 280 -9.19 -4.67 10.19
N GLY A 281 -8.80 -5.67 9.40
CA GLY A 281 -9.03 -7.08 9.67
C GLY A 281 -9.93 -7.72 8.61
N HIS A 282 -9.41 -8.74 7.94
CA HIS A 282 -10.09 -9.58 6.95
C HIS A 282 -10.33 -11.00 7.47
N GLY A 283 -9.73 -11.37 8.61
CA GLY A 283 -9.73 -12.75 9.11
C GLY A 283 -11.11 -13.29 9.53
N SER A 284 -12.06 -12.40 9.81
CA SER A 284 -13.48 -12.71 10.05
C SER A 284 -14.34 -12.91 8.78
N SER A 285 -13.78 -12.77 7.58
CA SER A 285 -14.55 -12.87 6.33
C SER A 285 -15.00 -14.31 6.02
N THR A 286 -16.14 -14.40 5.33
CA THR A 286 -16.73 -15.67 4.82
C THR A 286 -16.63 -15.78 3.29
N THR A 287 -16.13 -14.74 2.62
CA THR A 287 -16.08 -14.61 1.15
C THR A 287 -14.77 -13.97 0.72
N ASP A 288 -14.30 -14.33 -0.48
CA ASP A 288 -13.04 -13.85 -1.04
C ASP A 288 -13.21 -12.52 -1.80
N SER A 289 -12.48 -11.49 -1.36
CA SER A 289 -12.48 -10.14 -1.95
C SER A 289 -11.85 -10.07 -3.34
N HIS A 290 -11.10 -11.09 -3.77
CA HIS A 290 -10.66 -11.22 -5.17
C HIS A 290 -11.84 -11.59 -6.10
N LEU A 291 -12.85 -12.29 -5.56
CA LEU A 291 -13.97 -12.83 -6.34
C LEU A 291 -15.19 -11.89 -6.35
N GLY A 292 -15.39 -11.09 -5.29
CA GLY A 292 -16.49 -10.13 -5.21
C GLY A 292 -16.48 -9.28 -3.94
N PHE A 293 -17.63 -8.69 -3.61
CA PHE A 293 -17.84 -7.88 -2.40
C PHE A 293 -17.81 -8.76 -1.13
N THR A 294 -16.98 -8.37 -0.15
CA THR A 294 -16.84 -9.08 1.14
C THR A 294 -17.42 -8.23 2.27
N ASP A 295 -18.57 -8.66 2.81
CA ASP A 295 -19.21 -8.06 3.98
C ASP A 295 -18.78 -8.77 5.27
N VAL A 296 -18.21 -8.02 6.21
CA VAL A 296 -17.81 -8.50 7.55
C VAL A 296 -18.63 -7.84 8.68
N THR A 297 -19.73 -7.14 8.36
CA THR A 297 -20.56 -6.41 9.33
C THR A 297 -21.01 -7.25 10.52
N ALA A 298 -21.34 -8.53 10.29
CA ALA A 298 -21.82 -9.45 11.32
C ALA A 298 -20.69 -10.17 12.08
N THR A 299 -19.54 -10.40 11.45
CA THR A 299 -18.47 -11.27 11.94
C THR A 299 -17.27 -10.51 12.51
N TRP A 300 -17.01 -9.29 12.03
CA TRP A 300 -15.87 -8.48 12.47
C TRP A 300 -16.02 -8.03 13.92
N THR A 301 -14.91 -8.06 14.64
CA THR A 301 -14.83 -7.56 16.02
C THR A 301 -13.62 -6.65 16.22
N GLU A 302 -13.74 -5.76 17.20
CA GLU A 302 -12.66 -4.80 17.56
C GLU A 302 -11.34 -5.49 17.96
N ALA A 303 -11.38 -6.78 18.31
CA ALA A 303 -10.19 -7.58 18.57
C ALA A 303 -9.26 -7.70 17.34
N GLU A 304 -9.79 -7.62 16.12
CA GLU A 304 -9.00 -7.63 14.88
C GLU A 304 -8.12 -6.38 14.72
N LEU A 305 -8.41 -5.28 15.42
CA LEU A 305 -7.53 -4.09 15.44
C LEU A 305 -6.29 -4.28 16.32
N LEU A 306 -6.24 -5.30 17.18
CA LEU A 306 -5.19 -5.45 18.18
C LEU A 306 -3.79 -5.63 17.56
N PRO A 307 -3.58 -6.49 16.55
CA PRO A 307 -2.28 -6.63 15.89
C PRO A 307 -1.83 -5.32 15.23
N PHE A 308 -2.71 -4.64 14.49
CA PHE A 308 -2.38 -3.37 13.85
C PHE A 308 -1.96 -2.31 14.88
N ARG A 309 -2.73 -2.16 15.98
CA ARG A 309 -2.40 -1.22 17.06
C ARG A 309 -1.01 -1.49 17.64
N GLU A 310 -0.66 -2.76 17.85
CA GLU A 310 0.60 -3.11 18.49
C GLU A 310 1.80 -3.00 17.53
N LEU A 311 1.63 -3.38 16.26
CA LEU A 311 2.65 -3.21 15.22
C LEU A 311 2.95 -1.73 14.97
N THR A 312 1.93 -0.86 14.89
CA THR A 312 2.14 0.58 14.71
C THR A 312 2.77 1.23 15.94
N ARG A 313 2.38 0.81 17.15
CA ARG A 313 2.96 1.30 18.42
C ARG A 313 4.45 0.93 18.59
N GLN A 314 4.90 -0.16 17.97
CA GLN A 314 6.29 -0.64 18.05
C GLN A 314 7.19 -0.20 16.87
N ASP A 315 6.71 0.64 15.94
CA ASP A 315 7.38 0.96 14.64
C ASP A 315 7.69 -0.29 13.78
N LEU A 316 6.87 -1.34 13.91
CA LEU A 316 6.99 -2.59 13.16
C LEU A 316 6.14 -2.63 11.88
N ALA A 317 5.32 -1.60 11.67
CA ALA A 317 4.53 -1.39 10.45
C ALA A 317 5.02 -0.09 9.78
N ASP A 318 5.96 -0.20 8.84
CA ASP A 318 6.42 0.93 8.03
C ASP A 318 5.28 1.47 7.13
N MET A 319 4.48 0.55 6.61
CA MET A 319 3.20 0.81 5.96
C MET A 319 2.06 0.03 6.65
N VAL A 320 0.83 0.47 6.40
CA VAL A 320 -0.39 -0.32 6.65
C VAL A 320 -1.17 -0.42 5.35
N MET A 321 -1.51 -1.65 4.95
CA MET A 321 -2.30 -1.92 3.75
C MET A 321 -3.78 -2.07 4.10
N THR A 322 -4.67 -1.40 3.36
CA THR A 322 -6.13 -1.41 3.62
C THR A 322 -6.85 -2.52 2.84
N ALA A 323 -7.80 -3.19 3.50
CA ALA A 323 -8.61 -4.24 2.90
C ALA A 323 -9.84 -3.69 2.16
N HIS A 324 -10.23 -4.35 1.06
CA HIS A 324 -11.49 -4.07 0.36
C HIS A 324 -12.72 -4.73 1.01
N VAL A 325 -12.79 -4.74 2.35
CA VAL A 325 -13.92 -5.30 3.12
C VAL A 325 -14.93 -4.22 3.48
N PHE A 326 -16.22 -4.56 3.44
CA PHE A 326 -17.31 -3.70 3.88
C PHE A 326 -17.75 -4.05 5.30
N ASN A 327 -18.04 -3.02 6.11
CA ASN A 327 -18.62 -3.19 7.43
C ASN A 327 -19.52 -1.99 7.76
N ALA A 328 -20.84 -2.18 7.69
CA ALA A 328 -21.82 -1.12 7.88
C ALA A 328 -21.79 -0.45 9.27
N ARG A 329 -21.14 -1.08 10.26
CA ARG A 329 -20.92 -0.51 11.61
C ARG A 329 -19.70 0.42 11.67
N LEU A 330 -18.77 0.31 10.73
CA LEU A 330 -17.60 1.18 10.62
C LEU A 330 -17.82 2.30 9.59
N ASP A 331 -18.42 1.95 8.45
CA ASP A 331 -18.88 2.89 7.43
C ASP A 331 -20.10 2.29 6.70
N PRO A 332 -21.28 2.93 6.75
CA PRO A 332 -22.51 2.39 6.15
C PRO A 332 -22.52 2.46 4.62
N LYS A 333 -21.52 3.07 3.98
CA LYS A 333 -21.50 3.34 2.53
C LYS A 333 -20.30 2.73 1.81
N TYR A 334 -19.13 2.72 2.42
CA TYR A 334 -17.87 2.42 1.74
C TYR A 334 -17.11 1.23 2.37
N PRO A 335 -16.46 0.38 1.56
CA PRO A 335 -15.46 -0.57 2.07
C PRO A 335 -14.27 0.18 2.66
N ALA A 336 -13.50 -0.48 3.54
CA ALA A 336 -12.47 0.16 4.34
C ALA A 336 -11.42 0.97 3.55
N THR A 337 -10.92 0.44 2.42
CA THR A 337 -10.01 1.18 1.50
C THR A 337 -10.58 2.51 0.98
N LEU A 338 -11.91 2.64 0.89
CA LEU A 338 -12.60 3.85 0.40
C LEU A 338 -13.18 4.69 1.55
N SER A 339 -13.05 4.26 2.81
CA SER A 339 -13.69 4.88 3.96
C SER A 339 -12.75 5.81 4.73
N ARG A 340 -13.10 7.10 4.75
CA ARG A 340 -12.48 8.08 5.64
C ARG A 340 -12.71 7.76 7.12
N SER A 341 -13.88 7.21 7.47
CA SER A 341 -14.19 6.81 8.85
C SER A 341 -13.23 5.72 9.34
N VAL A 342 -12.82 4.81 8.46
CA VAL A 342 -11.87 3.73 8.78
C VAL A 342 -10.41 4.23 8.75
N ILE A 343 -9.97 4.88 7.67
CA ILE A 343 -8.56 5.28 7.50
C ILE A 343 -8.20 6.50 8.38
N ASP A 344 -8.84 7.65 8.17
CA ASP A 344 -8.60 8.85 8.98
C ASP A 344 -9.13 8.67 10.41
N GLY A 345 -10.35 8.15 10.57
CA GLY A 345 -11.00 7.99 11.87
C GLY A 345 -10.41 6.92 12.80
N ILE A 346 -10.19 5.69 12.31
CA ILE A 346 -9.65 4.60 13.14
C ILE A 346 -8.13 4.53 13.05
N LEU A 347 -7.55 4.36 11.86
CA LEU A 347 -6.11 4.12 11.72
C LEU A 347 -5.27 5.33 12.14
N ARG A 348 -5.52 6.51 11.56
CA ARG A 348 -4.72 7.71 11.87
C ARG A 348 -5.05 8.29 13.24
N LYS A 349 -6.33 8.59 13.52
CA LYS A 349 -6.72 9.28 14.76
C LYS A 349 -6.76 8.38 15.99
N ARG A 350 -7.39 7.20 15.92
CA ARG A 350 -7.59 6.33 17.10
C ARG A 350 -6.38 5.44 17.41
N LEU A 351 -5.72 4.89 16.39
CA LEU A 351 -4.51 4.08 16.56
C LEU A 351 -3.21 4.90 16.49
N GLY A 352 -3.27 6.16 16.06
CA GLY A 352 -2.13 7.09 16.04
C GLY A 352 -1.16 6.88 14.87
N PHE A 353 -1.57 6.20 13.79
CA PHE A 353 -0.67 5.86 12.70
C PHE A 353 -0.40 7.03 11.73
N ASP A 354 0.81 7.59 11.81
CA ASP A 354 1.36 8.61 10.89
C ASP A 354 2.32 8.02 9.84
N GLY A 355 2.35 6.70 9.68
CA GLY A 355 3.07 6.05 8.58
C GLY A 355 2.30 6.10 7.26
N VAL A 356 2.88 5.46 6.23
CA VAL A 356 2.30 5.41 4.89
C VAL A 356 1.13 4.43 4.86
N VAL A 357 -0.02 4.89 4.38
CA VAL A 357 -1.18 4.02 4.13
C VAL A 357 -1.19 3.65 2.64
N VAL A 358 -1.19 2.36 2.35
CA VAL A 358 -1.25 1.81 0.98
C VAL A 358 -2.56 1.04 0.79
N THR A 359 -3.10 1.02 -0.43
CA THR A 359 -4.27 0.19 -0.73
C THR A 359 -3.87 -1.26 -0.99
N ASP A 360 -4.78 -2.21 -0.77
CA ASP A 360 -4.74 -3.50 -1.50
C ASP A 360 -5.02 -3.25 -3.01
N ASP A 361 -4.80 -4.24 -3.88
CA ASP A 361 -4.80 -4.05 -5.35
C ASP A 361 -6.14 -3.50 -5.85
N LEU A 362 -6.11 -2.33 -6.49
CA LEU A 362 -7.30 -1.64 -7.00
C LEU A 362 -7.99 -2.37 -8.16
N GLN A 363 -7.33 -3.35 -8.78
CA GLN A 363 -7.95 -4.22 -9.79
C GLN A 363 -8.83 -5.33 -9.20
N MET A 364 -8.83 -5.53 -7.88
CA MET A 364 -9.69 -6.53 -7.23
C MET A 364 -11.17 -6.19 -7.40
N ARG A 365 -11.98 -7.23 -7.64
CA ARG A 365 -13.40 -7.07 -7.99
C ARG A 365 -14.23 -6.34 -6.93
N ALA A 366 -13.87 -6.46 -5.65
CA ALA A 366 -14.49 -5.73 -4.54
C ALA A 366 -14.53 -4.20 -4.74
N VAL A 367 -13.59 -3.62 -5.50
CA VAL A 367 -13.59 -2.20 -5.90
C VAL A 367 -13.92 -2.04 -7.38
N ALA A 368 -13.18 -2.72 -8.26
CA ALA A 368 -13.24 -2.50 -9.71
C ALA A 368 -14.60 -2.79 -10.36
N ALA A 369 -15.43 -3.67 -9.76
CA ALA A 369 -16.78 -3.96 -10.27
C ALA A 369 -17.84 -2.92 -9.85
N HIS A 370 -17.52 -2.05 -8.88
CA HIS A 370 -18.47 -1.12 -8.26
C HIS A 370 -18.11 0.36 -8.48
N TYR A 371 -16.83 0.67 -8.72
CA TYR A 371 -16.31 2.02 -8.82
C TYR A 371 -15.37 2.15 -10.04
N GLY A 372 -15.63 3.13 -10.91
CA GLY A 372 -14.73 3.46 -12.01
C GLY A 372 -13.46 4.17 -11.52
N LEU A 373 -12.36 4.02 -12.26
CA LEU A 373 -11.00 4.45 -11.85
C LEU A 373 -10.94 5.82 -11.17
N LYS A 374 -11.50 6.87 -11.79
CA LYS A 374 -11.48 8.24 -11.24
C LYS A 374 -12.24 8.37 -9.91
N GLU A 375 -13.38 7.68 -9.76
CA GLU A 375 -14.14 7.69 -8.50
C GLU A 375 -13.39 6.92 -7.40
N SER A 376 -12.77 5.78 -7.73
CA SER A 376 -11.91 5.04 -6.81
C SER A 376 -10.75 5.91 -6.32
N VAL A 377 -9.98 6.51 -7.24
CA VAL A 377 -8.87 7.43 -6.91
C VAL A 377 -9.33 8.57 -5.99
N ARG A 378 -10.48 9.19 -6.28
CA ARG A 378 -11.05 10.25 -5.45
C ARG A 378 -11.32 9.77 -4.03
N LEU A 379 -12.04 8.66 -3.88
CA LEU A 379 -12.42 8.12 -2.57
C LEU A 379 -11.20 7.69 -1.75
N ILE A 380 -10.24 7.00 -2.36
CA ILE A 380 -8.99 6.54 -1.73
C ILE A 380 -8.17 7.71 -1.16
N VAL A 381 -7.93 8.73 -1.98
CA VAL A 381 -7.10 9.88 -1.59
C VAL A 381 -7.81 10.74 -0.53
N GLN A 382 -9.15 10.91 -0.64
CA GLN A 382 -9.96 11.59 0.37
C GLN A 382 -10.12 10.79 1.68
N ALA A 383 -10.08 9.46 1.63
CA ALA A 383 -10.13 8.62 2.81
C ALA A 383 -8.86 8.72 3.67
N GLY A 384 -7.72 9.02 3.03
CA GLY A 384 -6.45 9.26 3.70
C GLY A 384 -5.34 8.27 3.35
N ALA A 385 -5.52 7.45 2.31
CA ALA A 385 -4.45 6.62 1.75
C ALA A 385 -3.42 7.47 1.00
N ASP A 386 -2.15 7.09 1.09
CA ASP A 386 -1.01 7.82 0.52
C ASP A 386 -0.46 7.14 -0.75
N VAL A 387 -0.56 5.81 -0.85
CA VAL A 387 -0.10 5.03 -2.02
C VAL A 387 -1.25 4.21 -2.61
N LEU A 388 -1.44 4.34 -3.93
CA LEU A 388 -2.39 3.57 -4.73
C LEU A 388 -1.66 2.37 -5.35
N LEU A 389 -2.05 1.16 -4.93
CA LEU A 389 -1.49 -0.09 -5.43
C LEU A 389 -2.27 -0.59 -6.65
N ILE A 390 -1.60 -0.78 -7.77
CA ILE A 390 -2.18 -1.34 -8.99
C ILE A 390 -1.32 -2.53 -9.41
N GLY A 391 -1.78 -3.75 -9.12
CA GLY A 391 -1.03 -4.97 -9.44
C GLY A 391 -0.84 -5.18 -10.95
N ASN A 392 -1.74 -4.63 -11.76
CA ASN A 392 -1.75 -4.73 -13.22
C ASN A 392 -1.68 -6.19 -13.73
N ASN A 393 -2.22 -7.13 -12.96
CA ASN A 393 -2.02 -8.58 -13.15
C ASN A 393 -3.34 -9.34 -13.32
N LEU A 394 -4.41 -8.88 -12.67
CA LEU A 394 -5.76 -9.41 -12.87
C LEU A 394 -6.33 -9.01 -14.23
N ASP A 395 -6.09 -7.75 -14.61
CA ASP A 395 -6.29 -7.20 -15.95
C ASP A 395 -5.01 -6.42 -16.30
N PHE A 396 -4.55 -6.46 -17.55
CA PHE A 396 -3.31 -5.78 -17.94
C PHE A 396 -3.60 -4.62 -18.87
N ASP A 397 -3.32 -3.42 -18.38
CA ASP A 397 -3.36 -2.18 -19.15
C ASP A 397 -1.97 -1.53 -19.06
N PRO A 398 -1.24 -1.37 -20.19
CA PRO A 398 0.11 -0.80 -20.17
C PRO A 398 0.10 0.66 -19.70
N ASP A 399 -0.98 1.42 -19.90
CA ASP A 399 -1.06 2.86 -19.59
C ASP A 399 -1.72 3.14 -18.24
N ILE A 400 -2.03 2.10 -17.44
CA ILE A 400 -2.81 2.26 -16.20
C ILE A 400 -2.18 3.25 -15.20
N ALA A 401 -0.85 3.34 -15.19
CA ALA A 401 -0.11 4.32 -14.40
C ALA A 401 -0.43 5.77 -14.82
N GLU A 402 -0.41 6.06 -16.12
CA GLU A 402 -0.73 7.37 -16.67
C GLU A 402 -2.22 7.71 -16.49
N LYS A 403 -3.10 6.77 -16.84
CA LYS A 403 -4.56 6.89 -16.64
C LYS A 403 -4.92 7.21 -15.18
N THR A 404 -4.23 6.60 -14.22
CA THR A 404 -4.42 6.86 -12.79
C THR A 404 -3.91 8.23 -12.37
N LEU A 405 -2.72 8.62 -12.83
CA LEU A 405 -2.12 9.92 -12.52
C LEU A 405 -2.95 11.07 -13.10
N ASP A 406 -3.42 10.93 -14.34
CA ASP A 406 -4.27 11.93 -14.99
C ASP A 406 -5.67 12.00 -14.38
N ALA A 407 -6.24 10.87 -13.93
CA ALA A 407 -7.47 10.88 -13.13
C ALA A 407 -7.28 11.67 -11.82
N LEU A 408 -6.14 11.50 -11.12
CA LEU A 408 -5.81 12.27 -9.91
C LEU A 408 -5.62 13.77 -10.23
N MET A 409 -4.92 14.12 -11.31
CA MET A 409 -4.75 15.52 -11.72
C MET A 409 -6.06 16.19 -12.14
N ALA A 410 -6.96 15.46 -12.82
CA ALA A 410 -8.30 15.95 -13.14
C ALA A 410 -9.12 16.23 -11.87
N LEU A 411 -9.03 15.38 -10.85
CA LEU A 411 -9.68 15.61 -9.55
C LEU A 411 -9.13 16.83 -8.81
N VAL A 412 -7.84 17.15 -8.97
CA VAL A 412 -7.26 18.40 -8.44
C VAL A 412 -7.78 19.61 -9.20
N ALA A 413 -7.77 19.58 -10.53
CA ALA A 413 -8.31 20.67 -11.37
C ALA A 413 -9.81 20.93 -11.11
N GLU A 414 -10.56 19.90 -10.73
CA GLU A 414 -11.97 19.99 -10.33
C GLU A 414 -12.18 20.36 -8.85
N GLY A 415 -11.11 20.48 -8.06
CA GLY A 415 -11.19 20.84 -6.64
C GLY A 415 -11.73 19.73 -5.74
N GLN A 416 -11.82 18.50 -6.26
CA GLN A 416 -12.28 17.32 -5.52
C GLN A 416 -11.15 16.72 -4.65
N VAL A 417 -9.89 16.91 -5.04
CA VAL A 417 -8.70 16.59 -4.23
C VAL A 417 -7.87 17.86 -4.09
N SER A 418 -7.45 18.23 -2.88
CA SER A 418 -6.63 19.42 -2.68
C SER A 418 -5.14 19.12 -2.89
N PRO A 419 -4.33 20.08 -3.38
CA PRO A 419 -2.88 19.93 -3.48
C PRO A 419 -2.20 19.56 -2.15
N GLU A 420 -2.73 20.06 -1.03
CA GLU A 420 -2.21 19.81 0.32
C GLU A 420 -2.36 18.33 0.71
N ARG A 421 -3.45 17.65 0.29
CA ARG A 421 -3.63 16.22 0.55
C ARG A 421 -2.60 15.37 -0.20
N ILE A 422 -2.21 15.78 -1.41
CA ILE A 422 -1.10 15.17 -2.15
C ILE A 422 0.22 15.45 -1.42
N ALA A 423 0.47 16.70 -1.03
CA ALA A 423 1.69 17.09 -0.30
C ALA A 423 1.87 16.33 1.02
N GLU A 424 0.79 16.12 1.78
CA GLU A 424 0.77 15.33 3.01
C GLU A 424 1.17 13.87 2.76
N SER A 425 0.57 13.24 1.73
CA SER A 425 0.90 11.88 1.29
C SER A 425 2.37 11.77 0.90
N CYS A 426 2.84 12.69 0.04
CA CYS A 426 4.22 12.74 -0.43
C CYS A 426 5.24 13.02 0.69
N ALA A 427 4.85 13.74 1.76
CA ALA A 427 5.70 13.95 2.93
C ALA A 427 5.93 12.64 3.69
N ARG A 428 4.88 11.83 3.91
CA ARG A 428 5.00 10.49 4.52
C ARG A 428 5.82 9.54 3.66
N ILE A 429 5.55 9.51 2.35
CA ILE A 429 6.30 8.70 1.39
C ILE A 429 7.78 9.08 1.40
N ARG A 430 8.11 10.38 1.37
CA ARG A 430 9.50 10.87 1.41
C ARG A 430 10.19 10.52 2.72
N LYS A 431 9.50 10.70 3.87
CA LYS A 431 9.98 10.29 5.20
C LYS A 431 10.26 8.79 5.26
N LEU A 432 9.40 7.96 4.69
CA LEU A 432 9.61 6.52 4.65
C LEU A 432 10.77 6.12 3.72
N LYS A 433 10.91 6.77 2.56
CA LYS A 433 12.01 6.53 1.62
C LYS A 433 13.40 6.82 2.20
N THR A 434 13.53 7.57 3.31
CA THR A 434 14.84 7.71 3.99
C THR A 434 15.28 6.47 4.77
N LYS A 435 14.38 5.49 5.01
CA LYS A 435 14.74 4.19 5.58
C LYS A 435 15.33 3.22 4.53
N LEU A 436 15.26 3.54 3.23
CA LEU A 436 15.70 2.64 2.15
C LEU A 436 17.24 2.51 2.08
N PRO A 437 17.79 1.29 1.91
CA PRO A 437 19.22 1.10 1.71
C PRO A 437 19.66 1.54 0.31
N ALA A 438 20.98 1.67 0.12
CA ALA A 438 21.56 1.78 -1.21
C ALA A 438 21.31 0.48 -2.00
N PRO A 439 21.06 0.52 -3.33
CA PRO A 439 20.87 -0.69 -4.12
C PRO A 439 22.07 -1.65 -4.03
N PRO A 440 21.84 -2.97 -4.04
CA PRO A 440 22.91 -3.96 -4.08
C PRO A 440 23.77 -3.80 -5.35
N ARG A 441 25.05 -4.16 -5.26
CA ARG A 441 25.97 -4.14 -6.41
C ARG A 441 25.79 -5.41 -7.23
N ILE A 442 25.62 -5.27 -8.54
CA ILE A 442 25.74 -6.38 -9.48
C ILE A 442 27.21 -6.87 -9.46
N PRO A 443 27.48 -8.17 -9.26
CA PRO A 443 28.83 -8.72 -9.44
C PRO A 443 29.30 -8.50 -10.89
N ALA A 444 30.54 -8.05 -11.09
CA ALA A 444 31.10 -7.94 -12.42
C ALA A 444 31.08 -9.29 -13.12
N ALA A 445 30.66 -9.33 -14.39
CA ALA A 445 30.65 -10.56 -15.17
C ALA A 445 32.06 -11.16 -15.23
N THR A 446 32.23 -12.40 -14.78
CA THR A 446 33.49 -13.12 -14.92
C THR A 446 33.82 -13.22 -16.42
N PRO A 447 35.00 -12.75 -16.88
CA PRO A 447 35.35 -12.86 -18.29
C PRO A 447 35.27 -14.32 -18.74
N GLN A 448 34.42 -14.61 -19.72
CA GLN A 448 34.41 -15.93 -20.34
C GLN A 448 35.76 -16.13 -21.01
N THR A 449 36.57 -17.02 -20.45
CA THR A 449 37.80 -17.47 -21.11
C THR A 449 37.40 -18.23 -22.36
N SER A 450 37.50 -17.55 -23.51
CA SER A 450 37.32 -18.18 -24.82
C SER A 450 38.26 -19.37 -24.91
N LYS A 451 37.69 -20.58 -24.93
CA LYS A 451 38.46 -21.78 -25.27
C LYS A 451 38.93 -21.62 -26.70
N GLU A 452 40.19 -21.26 -26.84
CA GLU A 452 40.89 -21.19 -28.11
C GLU A 452 40.90 -22.60 -28.71
N THR A 453 39.98 -22.84 -29.64
CA THR A 453 39.84 -24.15 -30.30
C THR A 453 41.00 -24.31 -31.26
N ALA A 454 42.09 -24.92 -30.79
CA ALA A 454 43.27 -25.20 -31.59
C ALA A 454 42.90 -25.96 -32.87
N CYS A 455 43.04 -25.30 -34.01
CA CYS A 455 42.70 -25.86 -35.32
C CYS A 455 43.84 -26.77 -35.82
N THR A 456 43.82 -28.05 -35.43
CA THR A 456 44.73 -29.07 -35.97
C THR A 456 44.29 -29.49 -37.37
N SER A 457 44.78 -28.79 -38.39
CA SER A 457 44.78 -29.28 -39.77
C SER A 457 45.96 -30.23 -39.99
N CYS A 458 45.69 -31.46 -40.40
CA CYS A 458 46.72 -32.42 -40.81
C CYS A 458 47.51 -31.94 -42.04
N SER A 459 48.75 -32.40 -42.14
CA SER A 459 49.53 -32.56 -43.36
C SER A 459 50.30 -33.87 -43.25
#